data_AF-A0A1V6J159-F1
#
_entry.id   AF-A0A1V6J159-F1
#
_cell.length_a   1.000
_cell.length_b   1.000
_cell.length_c   1.000
_cell.angle_alpha   90.00
_cell.angle_beta   90.00
_cell.angle_gamma   90.00
#
_symmetry.space_group_name_H-M   'P 1'
#
loop_
_entity.id
_entity.type
_entity.pdbx_description
1 polymer ?
#
loop_
_entity_poly.entity_id
_entity_poly.type
_entity_poly.pdbx_seq_one_letter_code
_entity_poly.pdbx_strand_id
1 'polypeptide(L)'
;MGVVLRAILTKIFGGNAINAVPEEKQVDEIKRELLEEVDFDLPGFIQMNDTQAIQYLKERQDFNIPNLEELARLLERLGEPRKALLILVYCRNTDRTYSFERENRIGRIKGKI
;
A
#
# COMPACT_ATOMS: atom_id res chain seq x y z
N MET A 1 -13.57 -6.78 -5.87
CA MET A 1 -12.75 -7.29 -4.76
C MET A 1 -11.77 -6.27 -4.15
N GLY A 2 -11.91 -4.95 -4.42
CA GLY A 2 -11.08 -3.91 -3.77
C GLY A 2 -11.53 -3.47 -2.36
N VAL A 3 -12.32 -4.28 -1.65
CA VAL A 3 -13.11 -3.82 -0.49
C VAL A 3 -12.37 -3.99 0.83
N VAL A 4 -11.61 -5.08 1.02
CA VAL A 4 -10.99 -5.41 2.31
C VAL A 4 -9.88 -4.44 2.69
N LEU A 5 -8.90 -4.22 1.81
CA LEU A 5 -7.81 -3.27 2.08
C LEU A 5 -8.35 -1.85 2.34
N ARG A 6 -9.35 -1.41 1.56
CA ARG A 6 -9.98 -0.10 1.76
C ARG A 6 -10.77 -0.04 3.07
N ALA A 7 -11.40 -1.14 3.49
CA ALA A 7 -12.09 -1.22 4.76
C ALA A 7 -11.12 -1.15 5.95
N ILE A 8 -10.00 -1.87 5.91
CA ILE A 8 -8.91 -1.79 6.91
C ILE A 8 -8.42 -0.34 7.02
N LEU A 9 -8.08 0.29 5.89
CA LEU A 9 -7.62 1.67 5.87
C LEU A 9 -8.69 2.65 6.37
N THR A 10 -9.96 2.44 6.04
CA THR A 10 -11.06 3.32 6.47
C THR A 10 -11.35 3.16 7.96
N LYS A 11 -11.27 1.95 8.49
CA LYS A 11 -11.44 1.66 9.91
C LYS A 11 -10.37 2.39 10.74
N ILE A 12 -9.13 2.36 10.27
CA ILE A 12 -7.99 2.86 11.03
C ILE A 12 -7.77 4.37 10.81
N PHE A 13 -7.99 4.88 9.59
CA PHE A 13 -7.74 6.28 9.24
C PHE A 13 -9.00 7.14 9.02
N GLY A 14 -10.19 6.55 8.94
CA GLY A 14 -11.45 7.25 8.65
C GLY A 14 -12.28 7.61 9.88
N GLY A 15 -11.81 7.31 11.10
CA GLY A 15 -12.52 7.60 12.34
C GLY A 15 -12.52 9.07 12.73
N ASN A 16 -13.71 9.62 13.00
CA ASN A 16 -13.94 10.99 13.46
C ASN A 16 -13.08 11.36 14.69
N ALA A 17 -12.57 12.59 14.67
CA ALA A 17 -11.55 13.18 15.53
C ALA A 17 -11.95 13.42 17.01
N ILE A 18 -12.49 12.41 17.71
CA ILE A 18 -12.86 12.52 19.14
C ILE A 18 -11.86 11.76 20.03
N ASN A 19 -11.15 10.77 19.49
CA ASN A 19 -10.00 10.12 20.13
C ASN A 19 -9.02 9.68 19.03
N ALA A 20 -8.13 10.58 18.60
CA ALA A 20 -7.08 10.21 17.66
C ALA A 20 -6.18 9.17 18.31
N VAL A 21 -6.26 7.92 17.84
CA VAL A 21 -5.29 6.88 18.18
C VAL A 21 -3.90 7.43 17.85
N PRO A 22 -2.90 7.38 18.76
CA PRO A 22 -1.54 7.79 18.46
C PRO A 22 -1.03 7.11 17.19
N GLU A 23 -0.31 7.84 16.32
CA GLU A 23 0.12 7.35 15.00
C GLU A 23 0.82 5.97 15.09
N GLU A 24 1.65 5.76 16.10
CA GLU A 24 2.33 4.48 16.35
C GLU A 24 1.35 3.31 16.54
N LYS A 25 0.27 3.51 17.29
CA LYS A 25 -0.76 2.48 17.50
C LYS A 25 -1.57 2.20 16.23
N GLN A 26 -1.77 3.21 15.39
CA GLN A 26 -2.42 3.02 14.08
C GLN A 26 -1.56 2.12 13.18
N VAL A 27 -0.25 2.33 13.17
CA VAL A 27 0.68 1.53 12.36
C VAL A 27 0.70 0.07 12.79
N ASP A 28 0.73 -0.20 14.10
CA ASP A 28 0.72 -1.58 14.59
C ASP A 28 -0.62 -2.29 14.35
N GLU A 29 -1.74 -1.56 14.46
CA GLU A 29 -3.05 -2.10 14.10
C GLU A 29 -3.15 -2.42 12.60
N ILE A 30 -2.58 -1.59 11.72
CA ILE A 30 -2.52 -1.87 10.27
C ILE A 30 -1.72 -3.13 9.98
N LYS A 31 -0.53 -3.28 10.58
CA LYS A 31 0.31 -4.47 10.39
C LYS A 31 -0.46 -5.73 10.79
N ARG A 32 -1.13 -5.68 11.94
CA ARG A 32 -1.92 -6.80 12.45
C ARG A 32 -3.10 -7.12 11.52
N GLU A 33 -3.92 -6.13 11.15
CA GLU A 33 -5.08 -6.37 10.29
C GLU A 33 -4.70 -6.83 8.89
N LEU A 34 -3.62 -6.30 8.31
CA LEU A 34 -3.11 -6.81 7.03
C LEU A 34 -2.70 -8.28 7.11
N LEU A 35 -2.07 -8.68 8.21
CA LEU A 35 -1.68 -10.06 8.42
C LEU A 35 -2.90 -10.97 8.70
N GLU A 36 -3.83 -10.54 9.54
CA GLU A 36 -4.97 -11.37 9.97
C GLU A 36 -6.06 -11.48 8.91
N GLU A 37 -6.40 -10.38 8.23
CA GLU A 37 -7.55 -10.31 7.31
C GLU A 37 -7.19 -10.67 5.87
N VAL A 38 -5.95 -10.39 5.47
CA VAL A 38 -5.50 -10.65 4.11
C VAL A 38 -4.18 -11.41 4.04
N ASP A 39 -3.62 -11.94 5.13
CA ASP A 39 -2.36 -12.70 5.10
C ASP A 39 -1.20 -11.92 4.45
N PHE A 40 -1.15 -10.60 4.64
CA PHE A 40 -0.12 -9.72 4.10
C PHE A 40 0.87 -9.30 5.19
N ASP A 41 2.04 -9.92 5.20
CA ASP A 41 3.17 -9.53 6.07
C ASP A 41 3.80 -8.20 5.59
N LEU A 42 3.26 -7.08 6.10
CA LEU A 42 3.75 -5.74 5.79
C LEU A 42 5.20 -5.51 6.26
N PRO A 43 5.60 -5.83 7.51
CA PRO A 43 7.00 -5.74 7.94
C PRO A 43 7.96 -6.53 7.05
N GLY A 44 7.64 -7.78 6.72
CA GLY A 44 8.45 -8.61 5.82
C GLY A 44 8.54 -8.01 4.42
N PHE A 45 7.41 -7.55 3.87
CA PHE A 45 7.36 -6.91 2.55
C PHE A 45 8.27 -5.67 2.44
N ILE A 46 8.32 -4.84 3.48
CA ILE A 46 9.18 -3.64 3.52
C ILE A 46 10.66 -4.04 3.46
N GLN A 47 11.05 -5.15 4.09
CA GLN A 47 12.44 -5.61 4.12
C GLN A 47 12.91 -6.36 2.86
N MET A 48 11.97 -6.86 2.04
CA MET A 48 12.31 -7.54 0.78
C MET A 48 13.09 -6.63 -0.18
N ASN A 49 13.95 -7.20 -1.03
CA ASN A 49 14.44 -6.44 -2.18
C ASN A 49 13.35 -6.26 -3.25
N ASP A 50 13.61 -5.44 -4.27
CA ASP A 50 12.61 -5.12 -5.30
C ASP A 50 12.11 -6.38 -6.05
N THR A 51 13.00 -7.30 -6.40
CA THR A 51 12.64 -8.55 -7.09
C THR A 51 11.75 -9.42 -6.23
N GLN A 52 12.11 -9.62 -4.96
CA GLN A 52 11.32 -10.39 -3.99
C GLN A 52 9.95 -9.76 -3.75
N ALA A 53 9.90 -8.44 -3.58
CA ALA A 53 8.65 -7.72 -3.33
C ALA A 53 7.69 -7.82 -4.52
N ILE A 54 8.17 -7.66 -5.75
CA ILE A 54 7.33 -7.83 -6.94
C ILE A 54 6.87 -9.27 -7.09
N GLN A 55 7.74 -10.25 -6.84
CA GLN A 55 7.36 -11.66 -6.91
C GLN A 55 6.28 -11.99 -5.88
N TYR A 56 6.45 -11.55 -4.64
CA TYR A 56 5.47 -11.68 -3.57
C TYR A 56 4.12 -11.10 -3.98
N LEU A 57 4.07 -9.90 -4.57
CA LEU A 57 2.81 -9.29 -5.04
C LEU A 57 2.17 -10.03 -6.22
N LYS A 58 2.97 -10.66 -7.09
CA LYS A 58 2.46 -11.43 -8.24
C LYS A 58 1.82 -12.76 -7.83
N GLU A 59 2.31 -13.38 -6.77
CA GLU A 59 1.79 -14.64 -6.25
C GLU A 59 0.43 -14.47 -5.55
N ARG A 60 0.06 -13.22 -5.24
CA ARG A 60 -1.18 -12.85 -4.57
C ARG A 60 -2.33 -12.66 -5.55
N GLN A 61 -3.28 -13.58 -5.54
CA GLN A 61 -4.49 -13.51 -6.38
C GLN A 61 -5.53 -12.49 -5.88
N ASP A 62 -5.42 -12.10 -4.61
CA ASP A 62 -6.29 -11.17 -3.91
C ASP A 62 -5.94 -9.69 -4.15
N PHE A 63 -4.79 -9.40 -4.78
CA PHE A 63 -4.34 -8.04 -5.08
C PHE A 63 -4.47 -7.71 -6.58
N ASN A 64 -5.51 -6.95 -6.93
CA ASN A 64 -5.62 -6.29 -8.23
C ASN A 64 -4.95 -4.90 -8.25
N ILE A 65 -4.89 -4.26 -9.42
CA ILE A 65 -4.29 -2.93 -9.59
C ILE A 65 -4.83 -1.89 -8.58
N PRO A 66 -6.16 -1.71 -8.41
CA PRO A 66 -6.68 -0.85 -7.34
C PRO A 66 -6.17 -1.18 -5.93
N ASN A 67 -6.10 -2.46 -5.55
CA ASN A 67 -5.57 -2.87 -4.24
C ASN A 67 -4.09 -2.48 -4.11
N LEU A 68 -3.30 -2.70 -5.15
CA LEU A 68 -1.88 -2.33 -5.18
C LEU A 68 -1.69 -0.82 -5.08
N GLU A 69 -2.53 -0.03 -5.75
CA GLU A 69 -2.46 1.44 -5.65
C GLU A 69 -2.82 1.96 -4.26
N GLU A 70 -3.78 1.33 -3.57
CA GLU A 70 -4.09 1.63 -2.15
C GLU A 70 -2.95 1.21 -1.22
N LEU A 71 -2.35 0.03 -1.44
CA LEU A 71 -1.17 -0.41 -0.69
C LEU A 71 0.00 0.58 -0.87
N ALA A 72 0.21 1.09 -2.09
CA ALA A 72 1.18 2.13 -2.33
C ALA A 72 0.85 3.42 -1.56
N ARG A 73 -0.43 3.81 -1.43
CA ARG A 73 -0.81 5.00 -0.63
C ARG A 73 -0.52 4.77 0.84
N LEU A 74 -0.78 3.57 1.35
CA LEU A 74 -0.44 3.20 2.72
C LEU A 74 1.07 3.33 2.96
N LEU A 75 1.90 2.77 2.07
CA LEU A 75 3.35 2.85 2.18
C LEU A 75 3.87 4.28 2.13
N GLU A 76 3.28 5.17 1.31
CA GLU A 76 3.60 6.61 1.35
C GLU A 76 3.35 7.22 2.74
N ARG A 77 2.24 6.85 3.39
CA ARG A 77 1.89 7.34 4.74
C ARG A 77 2.77 6.76 5.84
N LEU A 78 3.24 5.53 5.66
CA LEU A 78 4.15 4.86 6.58
C LEU A 78 5.61 5.31 6.45
N GLY A 79 5.91 6.24 5.54
CA GLY A 79 7.28 6.70 5.32
C GLY A 79 8.13 5.74 4.47
N GLU A 80 7.48 4.89 3.67
CA GLU A 80 8.11 3.91 2.77
C GLU A 80 7.96 4.27 1.28
N PRO A 81 8.42 5.48 0.85
CA PRO A 81 8.16 5.99 -0.50
C PRO A 81 8.82 5.14 -1.60
N ARG A 82 9.96 4.50 -1.33
CA ARG A 82 10.63 3.63 -2.30
C ARG A 82 9.78 2.41 -2.64
N LYS A 83 9.17 1.78 -1.63
CA LYS A 83 8.25 0.65 -1.82
C LYS A 83 6.95 1.08 -2.50
N ALA A 84 6.40 2.24 -2.12
CA ALA A 84 5.25 2.80 -2.82
C ALA A 84 5.54 3.02 -4.32
N LEU A 85 6.71 3.59 -4.64
CA LEU A 85 7.13 3.81 -6.03
C LEU A 85 7.27 2.49 -6.80
N LEU A 86 7.89 1.47 -6.20
CA LEU A 86 8.04 0.15 -6.80
C LEU A 86 6.67 -0.41 -7.23
N ILE A 87 5.67 -0.34 -6.35
CA ILE A 87 4.31 -0.82 -6.63
C ILE A 87 3.66 0.01 -7.75
N LEU A 88 3.75 1.33 -7.71
CA LEU A 88 3.14 2.18 -8.74
C LEU A 88 3.75 1.96 -10.12
N VAL A 89 5.08 1.75 -10.19
CA VAL A 89 5.76 1.40 -11.44
C VAL A 89 5.32 0.02 -11.93
N TYR A 90 5.18 -0.95 -11.03
CA TYR A 90 4.63 -2.25 -11.39
C TYR A 90 3.18 -2.14 -11.93
N CYS A 91 2.31 -1.37 -11.28
CA CYS A 91 0.97 -1.11 -11.76
C CYS A 91 0.98 -0.45 -13.13
N ARG A 92 1.82 0.58 -13.34
CA ARG A 92 1.96 1.26 -14.63
C ARG A 92 2.36 0.31 -15.75
N ASN A 93 3.26 -0.63 -15.49
CA ASN A 93 3.76 -1.55 -16.50
C ASN A 93 2.80 -2.72 -16.77
N THR A 94 1.92 -3.03 -15.80
CA THR A 94 0.99 -4.16 -15.88
C THR A 94 -0.38 -3.72 -16.41
N ASP A 95 -0.81 -2.52 -16.03
CA ASP A 95 -2.06 -1.93 -16.48
C ASP A 95 -1.95 -1.46 -17.94
N ARG A 96 -2.97 -1.77 -18.74
CA ARG A 96 -3.06 -1.37 -20.15
C ARG A 96 -3.71 0.00 -20.32
N THR A 97 -4.19 0.60 -19.22
CA THR A 97 -4.83 1.91 -19.20
C THR A 97 -3.95 2.94 -18.50
N TYR A 98 -3.81 4.09 -19.15
CA TYR A 98 -3.10 5.23 -18.57
C TYR A 98 -3.89 5.81 -17.39
N SER A 99 -3.20 6.07 -16.27
CA SER A 99 -3.78 6.68 -15.08
C SER A 99 -3.03 7.98 -14.74
N PHE A 100 -3.70 9.12 -14.91
CA PHE A 100 -3.15 10.42 -14.52
C PHE A 100 -2.80 10.47 -13.03
N GLU A 101 -3.62 9.86 -12.17
CA GLU A 101 -3.35 9.80 -10.75
C GLU A 101 -2.04 9.05 -10.46
N ARG A 102 -1.86 7.89 -11.10
CA ARG A 102 -0.65 7.07 -10.96
C ARG A 102 0.59 7.82 -11.39
N GLU A 103 0.58 8.42 -12.58
CA GLU A 103 1.75 9.17 -13.08
C GLU A 103 2.08 10.36 -12.20
N ASN A 104 1.07 11.10 -11.72
CA ASN A 104 1.27 12.20 -10.78
C ASN A 104 1.89 11.72 -9.47
N ARG A 105 1.43 10.58 -8.92
CA ARG A 105 2.01 9.98 -7.71
C ARG A 105 3.46 9.54 -7.93
N ILE A 106 3.74 8.85 -9.04
CA ILE A 106 5.10 8.46 -9.43
C ILE A 106 6.01 9.68 -9.49
N GLY A 107 5.58 10.75 -10.17
CA GLY A 107 6.35 11.99 -10.28
C GLY A 107 6.60 12.64 -8.92
N ARG A 108 5.58 12.74 -8.06
CA ARG A 108 5.71 13.30 -6.70
C ARG A 108 6.68 12.51 -5.83
N ILE A 109 6.60 11.18 -5.84
CA ILE A 109 7.49 10.35 -5.02
C ILE A 109 8.93 10.47 -5.52
N LYS A 110 9.15 10.40 -6.84
CA LYS A 110 10.48 10.57 -7.44
C LYS A 110 11.13 11.91 -7.12
N GLY A 111 10.33 12.99 -7.00
CA GLY A 111 10.84 14.31 -6.62
C GLY A 111 11.22 14.45 -5.14
N LYS A 112 10.94 13.44 -4.30
CA LYS A 112 11.18 13.47 -2.84
C LYS A 112 12.28 12.51 -2.37
N ILE A 113 12.74 11.59 -3.22
CA ILE A 113 13.70 10.51 -2.88
C ILE A 113 15.05 10.69 -3.54
#